data_AF-D3S2N4-F1
#
_entry.id   AF-D3S2N4-F1
#
_cell.length_a   1.000
_cell.length_b   1.000
_cell.length_c   1.000
_cell.angle_alpha   90.00
_cell.angle_beta   90.00
_cell.angle_gamma   90.00
#
_symmetry.space_group_name_H-M   'P 1'
#
loop_
_entity.id
_entity.type
_entity.pdbx_description
1 polymer ?
#
loop_
_entity_poly.entity_id
_entity_poly.type
_entity_poly.pdbx_seq_one_letter_code
_entity_poly.pdbx_strand_id
1 'polypeptide(L)'
;MIDEVIEECSNILAGRSVVSEWEIERVARRAILRVLGSEAIGKNFDEVVNEVKSSFLNEPISVKSLHFSECFELNGEKFYHLHVCKPESDEISFAYEEMLKSKRYVKAIGEVKDLFVKFFEGYSSKDGFIQEFLGKNKYAVSVFLIEDVGEDLEYHKKIAEKYDGEYAVVALTEKDIFPFLRFFKRHSEEVKKSGFYIWVADEERKYIDPFIGYPKDVKLWKKFKNPKAASIVNSLWRVKVEEID
;
A
#
# COMPACT_ATOMS: atom_id res chain seq x y z
N MET A 1 12.80 -1.11 -16.96
CA MET A 1 11.66 -0.64 -16.13
C MET A 1 10.46 -1.57 -16.20
N ILE A 2 9.63 -1.58 -17.26
CA ILE A 2 8.39 -2.40 -17.23
C ILE A 2 8.67 -3.90 -17.06
N ASP A 3 9.68 -4.44 -17.76
CA ASP A 3 10.09 -5.84 -17.60
C ASP A 3 10.50 -6.18 -16.15
N GLU A 4 11.15 -5.25 -15.44
CA GLU A 4 11.53 -5.43 -14.03
C GLU A 4 10.31 -5.38 -13.11
N VAL A 5 9.34 -4.51 -13.40
CA VAL A 5 8.07 -4.46 -12.66
C VAL A 5 7.28 -5.76 -12.87
N ILE A 6 7.23 -6.27 -14.10
CA ILE A 6 6.58 -7.55 -14.42
C ILE A 6 7.25 -8.71 -13.67
N GLU A 7 8.59 -8.77 -13.69
CA GLU A 7 9.34 -9.80 -12.96
C GLU A 7 9.03 -9.75 -11.46
N GLU A 8 9.00 -8.55 -10.88
CA GLU A 8 8.70 -8.39 -9.46
C GLU A 8 7.24 -8.71 -9.13
N CYS A 9 6.29 -8.40 -10.02
CA CYS A 9 4.91 -8.87 -9.90
C CYS A 9 4.83 -10.40 -9.88
N SER A 10 5.55 -11.07 -10.77
CA SER A 10 5.62 -12.53 -10.82
C SER A 10 6.25 -13.12 -9.55
N ASN A 11 7.26 -12.45 -8.98
CA ASN A 11 7.85 -12.85 -7.69
C ASN A 11 6.83 -12.73 -6.54
N ILE A 12 6.08 -11.63 -6.48
CA ILE A 12 5.03 -11.42 -5.46
C ILE A 12 3.91 -12.45 -5.61
N LEU A 13 3.53 -12.79 -6.85
CA LEU A 13 2.47 -13.74 -7.18
C LEU A 13 2.98 -15.19 -7.28
N ALA A 14 4.22 -15.47 -6.88
CA ALA A 14 4.78 -16.80 -6.95
C ALA A 14 3.93 -17.81 -6.16
N GLY A 15 3.58 -18.93 -6.79
CA GLY A 15 2.71 -19.94 -6.20
C GLY A 15 1.21 -19.63 -6.26
N ARG A 16 0.81 -18.49 -6.84
CA ARG A 16 -0.61 -18.19 -7.09
C ARG A 16 -1.08 -18.88 -8.36
N SER A 17 -2.21 -19.58 -8.24
CA SER A 17 -2.92 -20.22 -9.35
C SER A 17 -4.13 -19.42 -9.83
N VAL A 18 -4.74 -18.65 -8.92
CA VAL A 18 -5.90 -17.78 -9.18
C VAL A 18 -5.66 -16.38 -8.65
N VAL A 19 -6.04 -15.40 -9.46
CA VAL A 19 -5.95 -13.96 -9.16
C VAL A 19 -7.18 -13.21 -9.67
N SER A 20 -7.38 -11.99 -9.17
CA SER A 20 -8.34 -11.03 -9.73
C SER A 20 -7.62 -9.86 -10.39
N GLU A 21 -8.29 -9.11 -11.27
CA GLU A 21 -7.72 -7.89 -11.84
C GLU A 21 -7.35 -6.86 -10.76
N TRP A 22 -8.19 -6.72 -9.74
CA TRP A 22 -7.95 -5.84 -8.60
C TRP A 22 -6.65 -6.19 -7.88
N GLU A 23 -6.39 -7.48 -7.69
CA GLU A 23 -5.18 -7.97 -7.07
C GLU A 23 -3.94 -7.70 -7.91
N ILE A 24 -3.99 -7.94 -9.23
CA ILE A 24 -2.88 -7.60 -10.13
C ILE A 24 -2.55 -6.11 -10.06
N GLU A 25 -3.56 -5.24 -9.99
CA GLU A 25 -3.34 -3.81 -9.83
C GLU A 25 -2.63 -3.46 -8.51
N ARG A 26 -3.08 -4.04 -7.38
CA ARG A 26 -2.44 -3.84 -6.07
C ARG A 26 -0.99 -4.34 -6.10
N VAL A 27 -0.75 -5.52 -6.65
CA VAL A 27 0.60 -6.09 -6.80
C VAL A 27 1.48 -5.24 -7.71
N ALA A 28 0.96 -4.74 -8.83
CA ALA A 28 1.71 -3.86 -9.73
C ALA A 28 2.21 -2.60 -9.01
N ARG A 29 1.35 -2.00 -8.19
CA ARG A 29 1.71 -0.84 -7.36
C ARG A 29 2.82 -1.18 -6.34
N ARG A 30 2.74 -2.34 -5.69
CA ARG A 30 3.81 -2.83 -4.81
C ARG A 30 5.12 -3.10 -5.57
N ALA A 31 5.05 -3.74 -6.73
CA ALA A 31 6.22 -3.98 -7.58
C ALA A 31 6.89 -2.66 -8.02
N ILE A 32 6.10 -1.63 -8.38
CA ILE A 32 6.61 -0.29 -8.68
C ILE A 32 7.38 0.30 -7.49
N LEU A 33 6.84 0.18 -6.26
CA LEU A 33 7.54 0.60 -5.04
C LEU A 33 8.88 -0.14 -4.88
N ARG A 34 8.88 -1.46 -5.08
CA ARG A 34 10.07 -2.30 -4.89
C ARG A 34 11.17 -2.04 -5.91
N VAL A 35 10.79 -1.79 -7.16
CA VAL A 35 11.72 -1.55 -8.27
C VAL A 35 12.25 -0.11 -8.26
N LEU A 36 11.38 0.88 -8.07
CA LEU A 36 11.74 2.30 -8.25
C LEU A 36 12.05 3.02 -6.94
N GLY A 37 11.44 2.61 -5.82
CA GLY A 37 11.59 3.28 -4.53
C GLY A 37 11.39 4.79 -4.62
N SER A 38 12.41 5.56 -4.26
CA SER A 38 12.38 7.03 -4.24
C SER A 38 12.25 7.65 -5.62
N GLU A 39 12.57 6.93 -6.70
CA GLU A 39 12.42 7.44 -8.07
C GLU A 39 10.95 7.57 -8.49
N ALA A 40 10.02 6.98 -7.73
CA ALA A 40 8.58 7.07 -7.98
C ALA A 40 7.94 8.35 -7.41
N ILE A 41 8.71 9.19 -6.71
CA ILE A 41 8.21 10.43 -6.10
C ILE A 41 7.83 11.46 -7.18
N GLY A 42 6.57 11.91 -7.13
CA GLY A 42 6.00 12.88 -8.06
C GLY A 42 5.93 12.40 -9.51
N LYS A 43 5.86 11.08 -9.75
CA LYS A 43 5.68 10.48 -11.08
C LYS A 43 4.46 9.58 -11.11
N ASN A 44 3.68 9.62 -12.18
CA ASN A 44 2.53 8.76 -12.38
C ASN A 44 2.95 7.46 -13.10
N PHE A 45 2.35 6.32 -12.72
CA PHE A 45 2.62 5.00 -13.30
C PHE A 45 1.34 4.23 -13.64
N ASP A 46 0.21 4.92 -13.82
CA ASP A 46 -1.07 4.25 -14.12
C ASP A 46 -1.02 3.55 -15.50
N GLU A 47 -0.26 4.08 -16.46
CA GLU A 47 0.02 3.39 -17.74
C GLU A 47 0.78 2.08 -17.52
N VAL A 48 1.83 2.09 -16.69
CA VAL A 48 2.60 0.88 -16.34
C VAL A 48 1.72 -0.15 -15.64
N VAL A 49 0.86 0.29 -14.72
CA VAL A 49 -0.11 -0.59 -14.05
C VAL A 49 -1.04 -1.26 -15.07
N ASN A 50 -1.55 -0.50 -16.04
CA ASN A 50 -2.43 -1.03 -17.08
C ASN A 50 -1.70 -2.01 -18.02
N GLU A 51 -0.45 -1.72 -18.39
CA GLU A 51 0.36 -2.63 -19.20
C GLU A 51 0.68 -3.93 -18.44
N VAL A 52 0.97 -3.86 -17.14
CA VAL A 52 1.13 -5.05 -16.28
C VAL A 52 -0.16 -5.86 -16.24
N LYS A 53 -1.32 -5.23 -16.02
CA LYS A 53 -2.62 -5.93 -16.06
C LYS A 53 -2.82 -6.65 -17.39
N SER A 54 -2.61 -5.95 -18.49
CA SER A 54 -2.75 -6.55 -19.83
C SER A 54 -1.78 -7.71 -20.02
N SER A 55 -0.54 -7.58 -19.54
CA SER A 55 0.45 -8.65 -19.63
C SER A 55 0.10 -9.90 -18.83
N PHE A 56 -0.54 -9.75 -17.68
CA PHE A 56 -0.87 -10.89 -16.82
C PHE A 56 -2.18 -11.56 -17.21
N LEU A 57 -3.13 -10.81 -17.79
CA LEU A 57 -4.51 -11.27 -18.00
C LEU A 57 -4.90 -11.46 -19.48
N ASN A 58 -4.27 -10.73 -20.40
CA ASN A 58 -4.64 -10.76 -21.82
C ASN A 58 -3.53 -11.42 -22.66
N GLU A 59 -2.46 -10.68 -22.92
CA GLU A 59 -1.37 -11.08 -23.80
C GLU A 59 -0.03 -10.75 -23.12
N PRO A 60 0.81 -11.75 -22.82
CA PRO A 60 2.06 -11.52 -22.12
C PRO A 60 3.04 -10.75 -22.99
N ILE A 61 3.46 -9.58 -22.50
CA ILE A 61 4.46 -8.74 -23.18
C ILE A 61 5.90 -9.11 -22.80
N SER A 62 6.07 -10.05 -21.87
CA SER A 62 7.36 -10.50 -21.36
C SER A 62 7.30 -12.00 -21.04
N VAL A 63 8.42 -12.70 -21.23
CA VAL A 63 8.56 -14.12 -20.83
C VAL A 63 8.56 -14.32 -19.32
N LYS A 64 8.71 -13.22 -18.56
CA LYS A 64 8.70 -13.22 -17.10
C LYS A 64 7.29 -13.13 -16.51
N SER A 65 6.27 -12.89 -17.33
CA SER A 65 4.89 -12.74 -16.87
C SER A 65 4.29 -14.10 -16.52
N LEU A 66 3.77 -14.24 -15.29
CA LEU A 66 2.87 -15.33 -14.95
C LEU A 66 1.52 -15.07 -15.64
N HIS A 67 1.31 -15.68 -16.81
CA HIS A 67 0.13 -15.43 -17.63
C HIS A 67 -1.08 -16.24 -17.14
N PHE A 68 -2.04 -15.55 -16.53
CA PHE A 68 -3.32 -16.09 -16.07
C PHE A 68 -4.35 -15.99 -17.22
N SER A 69 -4.23 -16.91 -18.18
CA SER A 69 -4.92 -16.83 -19.47
C SER A 69 -6.40 -17.21 -19.44
N GLU A 70 -6.82 -18.02 -18.47
CA GLU A 70 -8.19 -18.54 -18.40
C GLU A 70 -9.00 -17.73 -17.40
N CYS A 71 -10.30 -17.55 -17.65
CA CYS A 71 -11.15 -16.76 -16.77
C CYS A 71 -12.47 -17.45 -16.41
N PHE A 72 -12.96 -17.14 -15.21
CA PHE A 72 -14.29 -17.51 -14.73
C PHE A 72 -14.89 -16.37 -13.91
N GLU A 73 -16.20 -16.45 -13.68
CA GLU A 73 -16.92 -15.46 -12.90
C GLU A 73 -17.43 -16.07 -11.59
N LEU A 74 -17.26 -15.33 -10.50
CA LEU A 74 -17.78 -15.68 -9.18
C LEU A 74 -18.37 -14.42 -8.54
N ASN A 75 -19.65 -14.45 -8.19
CA ASN A 75 -20.37 -13.33 -7.56
C ASN A 75 -20.28 -12.01 -8.36
N GLY A 76 -20.28 -12.08 -9.69
CA GLY A 76 -20.17 -10.91 -10.58
C GLY A 76 -18.76 -10.34 -10.70
N GLU A 77 -17.75 -10.97 -10.10
CA GLU A 77 -16.34 -10.61 -10.26
C GLU A 77 -15.62 -11.63 -11.13
N LYS A 78 -14.71 -11.14 -11.97
CA LYS A 78 -13.87 -11.98 -12.83
C LYS A 78 -12.60 -12.41 -12.10
N PHE A 79 -12.31 -13.69 -12.19
CA PHE A 79 -11.08 -14.31 -11.72
C PHE A 79 -10.35 -14.95 -12.89
N TYR A 80 -9.02 -15.01 -12.77
CA TYR A 80 -8.14 -15.51 -13.80
C TYR A 80 -7.24 -16.59 -13.23
N HIS A 81 -6.97 -17.64 -13.99
CA HIS A 81 -6.11 -18.74 -13.58
C HIS A 81 -5.16 -19.18 -14.69
N LEU A 82 -4.11 -19.91 -14.29
CA LEU A 82 -3.13 -20.48 -15.23
C LEU A 82 -3.79 -21.56 -16.12
N HIS A 83 -3.41 -21.60 -17.40
CA HIS A 83 -4.06 -22.41 -18.46
C HIS A 83 -4.32 -23.89 -18.11
N VAL A 84 -3.38 -24.54 -17.42
CA VAL A 84 -3.46 -26.00 -17.14
C VAL A 84 -3.85 -26.28 -15.69
N CYS A 85 -4.03 -25.25 -14.87
CA CYS A 85 -4.39 -25.38 -13.47
C CYS A 85 -5.90 -25.27 -13.34
N LYS A 86 -6.57 -26.35 -12.94
CA LYS A 86 -7.95 -26.26 -12.47
C LYS A 86 -7.90 -25.78 -11.01
N PRO A 87 -8.46 -24.61 -10.69
CA PRO A 87 -8.39 -24.10 -9.34
C PRO A 87 -9.12 -24.99 -8.34
N GLU A 88 -8.49 -25.21 -7.19
CA GLU A 88 -9.11 -25.85 -6.04
C GLU A 88 -9.93 -24.85 -5.22
N SER A 89 -10.84 -25.37 -4.38
CA SER A 89 -11.74 -24.52 -3.58
C SER A 89 -10.97 -23.57 -2.67
N ASP A 90 -9.88 -24.04 -2.05
CA ASP A 90 -9.09 -23.23 -1.12
C ASP A 90 -8.34 -22.10 -1.85
N GLU A 91 -7.89 -22.34 -3.09
CA GLU A 91 -7.24 -21.34 -3.94
C GLU A 91 -8.23 -20.26 -4.38
N ILE A 92 -9.46 -20.64 -4.72
CA ILE A 92 -10.54 -19.71 -5.05
C ILE A 92 -10.92 -18.88 -3.82
N SER A 93 -11.06 -19.51 -2.66
CA SER A 93 -11.37 -18.81 -1.40
C SER A 93 -10.28 -17.79 -1.06
N PHE A 94 -9.01 -18.16 -1.19
CA PHE A 94 -7.89 -17.24 -0.96
C PHE A 94 -7.88 -16.08 -1.97
N ALA A 95 -8.06 -16.38 -3.27
CA ALA A 95 -8.15 -15.34 -4.29
C ALA A 95 -9.33 -14.39 -4.06
N TYR A 96 -10.45 -14.89 -3.55
CA TYR A 96 -11.60 -14.06 -3.20
C TYR A 96 -11.29 -13.10 -2.04
N GLU A 97 -10.61 -13.56 -0.98
CA GLU A 97 -10.17 -12.70 0.11
C GLU A 97 -9.21 -11.61 -0.36
N GLU A 98 -8.22 -11.96 -1.18
CA GLU A 98 -7.26 -11.01 -1.75
C GLU A 98 -7.91 -10.02 -2.72
N MET A 99 -8.92 -10.47 -3.49
CA MET A 99 -9.75 -9.60 -4.33
C MET A 99 -10.51 -8.58 -3.49
N LEU A 100 -11.13 -8.97 -2.36
CA LEU A 100 -11.85 -8.02 -1.50
C LEU A 100 -10.94 -6.92 -0.95
N LYS A 101 -9.76 -7.30 -0.45
CA LYS A 101 -8.75 -6.36 0.05
C LYS A 101 -8.27 -5.42 -1.05
N SER A 102 -7.91 -5.99 -2.20
CA SER A 102 -7.35 -5.24 -3.33
C SER A 102 -8.37 -4.29 -3.95
N LYS A 103 -9.61 -4.73 -4.11
CA LYS A 103 -10.70 -3.91 -4.64
C LYS A 103 -10.97 -2.70 -3.75
N ARG A 104 -10.95 -2.89 -2.43
CA ARG A 104 -11.07 -1.77 -1.48
C ARG A 104 -9.92 -0.79 -1.64
N TYR A 105 -8.68 -1.30 -1.67
CA TYR A 105 -7.48 -0.48 -1.85
C TYR A 105 -7.52 0.36 -3.13
N VAL A 106 -7.76 -0.29 -4.27
CA VAL A 106 -7.78 0.37 -5.59
C VAL A 106 -8.88 1.43 -5.67
N LYS A 107 -10.06 1.17 -5.09
CA LYS A 107 -11.15 2.16 -5.06
C LYS A 107 -10.85 3.36 -4.16
N ALA A 108 -10.17 3.14 -3.03
CA ALA A 108 -9.92 4.18 -2.04
C ALA A 108 -8.73 5.09 -2.39
N ILE A 109 -7.76 4.62 -3.19
CA ILE A 109 -6.48 5.32 -3.39
C ILE A 109 -6.63 6.77 -3.87
N GLY A 110 -7.53 7.01 -4.83
CA GLY A 110 -7.77 8.36 -5.37
C GLY A 110 -8.34 9.30 -4.30
N GLU A 111 -9.34 8.84 -3.57
CA GLU A 111 -9.96 9.63 -2.50
C GLU A 111 -8.98 9.93 -1.37
N VAL A 112 -8.09 8.98 -1.03
CA VAL A 112 -7.06 9.16 0.00
C VAL A 112 -5.97 10.13 -0.46
N LYS A 113 -5.61 10.15 -1.74
CA LYS A 113 -4.72 11.18 -2.29
C LYS A 113 -5.34 12.57 -2.21
N ASP A 114 -6.63 12.72 -2.48
CA ASP A 114 -7.34 13.99 -2.30
C ASP A 114 -7.35 14.44 -0.82
N LEU A 115 -7.46 13.48 0.10
CA LEU A 115 -7.32 13.71 1.54
C LEU A 115 -5.93 14.26 1.89
N PHE A 116 -4.85 13.80 1.24
CA PHE A 116 -3.52 14.36 1.44
C PHE A 116 -3.46 15.83 1.06
N VAL A 117 -4.03 16.19 -0.10
CA VAL A 117 -4.04 17.57 -0.58
C VAL A 117 -4.71 18.50 0.44
N LYS A 118 -5.82 18.06 1.04
CA LYS A 118 -6.49 18.81 2.13
C LYS A 118 -5.64 18.86 3.39
N PHE A 119 -5.05 17.73 3.79
CA PHE A 119 -4.18 17.67 4.97
C PHE A 119 -2.96 18.60 4.83
N PHE A 120 -2.35 18.68 3.65
CA PHE A 120 -1.22 19.55 3.35
C PHE A 120 -1.63 20.91 2.77
N GLU A 121 -2.88 21.37 2.97
CA GLU A 121 -3.29 22.71 2.54
C GLU A 121 -2.29 23.78 3.02
N GLY A 122 -1.80 24.58 2.07
CA GLY A 122 -0.70 25.54 2.23
C GLY A 122 0.65 25.07 1.68
N TYR A 123 0.77 23.80 1.28
CA TYR A 123 1.93 23.26 0.57
C TYR A 123 1.64 23.19 -0.94
N SER A 124 2.67 23.35 -1.77
CA SER A 124 2.58 23.02 -3.19
C SER A 124 2.61 21.50 -3.35
N SER A 125 1.65 20.94 -4.10
CA SER A 125 1.59 19.51 -4.36
C SER A 125 2.10 19.16 -5.75
N LYS A 126 2.83 18.05 -5.82
CA LYS A 126 3.19 17.37 -7.06
C LYS A 126 2.59 15.98 -7.01
N ASP A 127 1.57 15.77 -7.84
CA ASP A 127 0.88 14.48 -7.94
C ASP A 127 1.82 13.37 -8.46
N GLY A 128 1.54 12.14 -8.09
CA GLY A 128 2.33 10.98 -8.44
C GLY A 128 1.95 9.74 -7.65
N PHE A 129 2.67 8.64 -7.89
CA PHE A 129 2.54 7.39 -7.17
C PHE A 129 2.89 7.55 -5.70
N ILE A 130 4.03 8.19 -5.43
CA ILE A 130 4.32 8.82 -4.14
C ILE A 130 4.14 10.32 -4.34
N GLN A 131 3.12 10.91 -3.71
CA GLN A 131 2.80 12.31 -3.87
C GLN A 131 3.77 13.17 -3.06
N GLU A 132 4.25 14.26 -3.64
CA GLU A 132 5.20 15.16 -2.99
C GLU A 132 4.54 16.48 -2.62
N PHE A 133 4.84 16.98 -1.41
CA PHE A 133 4.36 18.25 -0.89
C PHE A 133 5.54 19.13 -0.47
N LEU A 134 5.61 20.33 -1.04
CA LEU A 134 6.69 21.29 -0.87
C LEU A 134 6.18 22.53 -0.14
N GLY A 135 6.75 22.82 1.02
CA GLY A 135 6.41 23.99 1.82
C GLY A 135 7.54 24.33 2.79
N LYS A 136 7.20 24.52 4.08
CA LYS A 136 8.22 24.73 5.12
C LYS A 136 9.17 23.54 5.25
N ASN A 137 8.62 22.34 5.12
CA ASN A 137 9.35 21.08 4.98
C ASN A 137 8.93 20.41 3.65
N LYS A 138 9.65 19.38 3.23
CA LYS A 138 9.25 18.51 2.11
C LYS A 138 8.66 17.22 2.65
N TYR A 139 7.56 16.76 2.07
CA TYR A 139 6.92 15.49 2.44
C TYR A 139 6.70 14.63 1.19
N ALA A 140 7.07 13.36 1.28
CA ALA A 140 6.68 12.33 0.32
C ALA A 140 5.64 11.42 0.99
N VAL A 141 4.51 11.20 0.34
CA VAL A 141 3.36 10.50 0.93
C VAL A 141 2.81 9.45 -0.04
N SER A 142 2.68 8.21 0.43
CA SER A 142 2.16 7.08 -0.37
C SER A 142 1.02 6.35 0.33
N VAL A 143 0.17 5.64 -0.42
CA VAL A 143 -0.97 4.87 0.11
C VAL A 143 -0.75 3.37 -0.09
N PHE A 144 -0.88 2.58 0.98
CA PHE A 144 -0.80 1.10 0.95
C PHE A 144 -1.75 0.48 1.96
N LEU A 145 -1.96 -0.84 1.92
CA LEU A 145 -2.56 -1.56 3.05
C LEU A 145 -1.51 -1.79 4.12
N ILE A 146 -1.90 -1.83 5.40
CA ILE A 146 -0.93 -2.00 6.50
C ILE A 146 -0.15 -3.32 6.41
N GLU A 147 -0.77 -4.37 5.87
CA GLU A 147 -0.10 -5.66 5.64
C GLU A 147 0.98 -5.52 4.55
N ASP A 148 0.68 -4.83 3.45
CA ASP A 148 1.65 -4.54 2.38
C ASP A 148 2.84 -3.72 2.91
N VAL A 149 2.59 -2.73 3.80
CA VAL A 149 3.67 -1.95 4.44
C VAL A 149 4.59 -2.86 5.27
N GLY A 150 4.04 -3.89 5.92
CA GLY A 150 4.82 -4.85 6.71
C GLY A 150 5.68 -5.73 5.82
N GLU A 151 5.12 -6.23 4.73
CA GLU A 151 5.84 -7.06 3.76
C GLU A 151 6.89 -6.27 2.96
N ASP A 152 6.63 -5.00 2.67
CA ASP A 152 7.48 -4.13 1.86
C ASP A 152 8.31 -3.14 2.70
N LEU A 153 8.44 -3.41 4.01
CA LEU A 153 9.03 -2.50 4.99
C LEU A 153 10.42 -2.00 4.58
N GLU A 154 11.28 -2.89 4.08
CA GLU A 154 12.65 -2.56 3.70
C GLU A 154 12.70 -1.56 2.53
N TYR A 155 11.72 -1.57 1.63
CA TYR A 155 11.64 -0.61 0.53
C TYR A 155 11.19 0.76 1.03
N HIS A 156 10.23 0.80 1.96
CA HIS A 156 9.84 2.04 2.63
C HIS A 156 11.00 2.69 3.40
N LYS A 157 11.82 1.88 4.08
CA LYS A 157 13.03 2.35 4.78
C LYS A 157 14.04 2.99 3.82
N LYS A 158 14.34 2.32 2.71
CA LYS A 158 15.24 2.85 1.67
C LYS A 158 14.75 4.18 1.09
N ILE A 159 13.45 4.38 0.95
CA ILE A 159 12.88 5.67 0.53
C ILE A 159 13.13 6.73 1.59
N ALA A 160 12.84 6.43 2.85
CA ALA A 160 13.04 7.34 3.97
C ALA A 160 14.50 7.80 4.12
N GLU A 161 15.44 6.89 3.91
CA GLU A 161 16.89 7.18 3.98
C GLU A 161 17.38 8.04 2.82
N LYS A 162 16.83 7.87 1.62
CA LYS A 162 17.27 8.58 0.41
C LYS A 162 16.56 9.92 0.19
N TYR A 163 15.34 10.07 0.68
CA TYR A 163 14.54 11.26 0.42
C TYR A 163 14.99 12.44 1.29
N ASP A 164 15.29 13.58 0.66
CA ASP A 164 15.60 14.84 1.35
C ASP A 164 14.32 15.52 1.87
N GLY A 165 13.67 14.86 2.83
CA GLY A 165 12.40 15.30 3.41
C GLY A 165 11.84 14.26 4.39
N GLU A 166 10.56 14.39 4.71
CA GLU A 166 9.86 13.44 5.57
C GLU A 166 9.04 12.46 4.71
N TYR A 167 9.20 11.16 4.93
CA TYR A 167 8.41 10.14 4.24
C TYR A 167 7.29 9.63 5.14
N ALA A 168 6.07 9.55 4.61
CA ALA A 168 4.92 9.00 5.30
C ALA A 168 4.20 7.97 4.42
N VAL A 169 3.87 6.82 5.00
CA VAL A 169 2.98 5.85 4.40
C VAL A 169 1.61 5.98 5.08
N VAL A 170 0.56 6.17 4.29
CA VAL A 170 -0.80 6.23 4.80
C VAL A 170 -1.48 4.90 4.52
N ALA A 171 -1.73 4.15 5.60
CA ALA A 171 -2.48 2.91 5.56
C ALA A 171 -3.98 3.20 5.54
N LEU A 172 -4.76 2.38 4.83
CA LEU A 172 -6.22 2.41 4.98
C LEU A 172 -6.60 1.87 6.36
N THR A 173 -7.67 2.41 6.96
CA THR A 173 -8.30 1.81 8.15
C THR A 173 -8.64 0.34 7.88
N GLU A 174 -8.81 -0.49 8.90
CA GLU A 174 -9.28 -1.87 8.73
C GLU A 174 -10.54 -2.09 9.56
N LYS A 175 -11.43 -2.98 9.10
CA LYS A 175 -12.60 -3.38 9.90
C LYS A 175 -12.18 -4.15 11.16
N ASP A 176 -11.09 -4.87 11.04
CA ASP A 176 -10.46 -5.64 12.11
C ASP A 176 -9.20 -4.92 12.60
N ILE A 177 -8.94 -4.99 13.91
CA ILE A 177 -7.74 -4.43 14.53
C ILE A 177 -6.50 -5.32 14.30
N PHE A 178 -6.68 -6.63 14.02
CA PHE A 178 -5.57 -7.57 13.98
C PHE A 178 -4.46 -7.23 12.96
N PRO A 179 -4.72 -6.73 11.74
CA PRO A 179 -3.65 -6.34 10.82
C PRO A 179 -2.70 -5.29 11.42
N PHE A 180 -3.26 -4.25 12.06
CA PHE A 180 -2.48 -3.22 12.74
C PHE A 180 -1.77 -3.74 13.98
N LEU A 181 -2.40 -4.62 14.76
CA LEU A 181 -1.78 -5.21 15.95
C LEU A 181 -0.59 -6.12 15.57
N ARG A 182 -0.75 -6.95 14.53
CA ARG A 182 0.32 -7.79 13.99
C ARG A 182 1.48 -6.94 13.49
N PHE A 183 1.17 -5.89 12.71
CA PHE A 183 2.17 -4.94 12.24
C PHE A 183 2.92 -4.30 13.43
N PHE A 184 2.19 -3.83 14.44
CA PHE A 184 2.80 -3.17 15.58
C PHE A 184 3.74 -4.08 16.37
N LYS A 185 3.30 -5.32 16.67
CA LYS A 185 4.11 -6.32 17.40
C LYS A 185 5.40 -6.65 16.64
N ARG A 186 5.36 -6.70 15.30
CA ARG A 186 6.49 -7.15 14.48
C ARG A 186 7.43 -6.03 14.03
N HIS A 187 6.90 -4.84 13.71
CA HIS A 187 7.64 -3.83 12.94
C HIS A 187 7.69 -2.43 13.57
N SER A 188 6.92 -2.14 14.63
CA SER A 188 6.78 -0.76 15.13
C SER A 188 8.10 -0.11 15.57
N GLU A 189 8.97 -0.85 16.25
CA GLU A 189 10.27 -0.33 16.70
C GLU A 189 11.25 -0.14 15.54
N GLU A 190 11.14 -0.93 14.47
CA GLU A 190 11.94 -0.76 13.26
C GLU A 190 11.51 0.49 12.48
N VAL A 191 10.20 0.71 12.32
CA VAL A 191 9.66 1.94 11.70
C VAL A 191 10.14 3.18 12.43
N LYS A 192 10.06 3.19 13.77
CA LYS A 192 10.51 4.32 14.60
C LYS A 192 11.99 4.65 14.39
N LYS A 193 12.84 3.64 14.23
CA LYS A 193 14.28 3.82 13.98
C LYS A 193 14.58 4.29 12.56
N SER A 194 13.72 3.94 11.61
CA SER A 194 13.93 4.20 10.18
C SER A 194 13.49 5.60 9.73
N GLY A 195 12.90 6.39 10.63
CA GLY A 195 12.67 7.81 10.40
C GLY A 195 11.51 8.15 9.46
N PHE A 196 10.69 7.18 9.06
CA PHE A 196 9.44 7.43 8.34
C PHE A 196 8.21 7.24 9.24
N TYR A 197 7.08 7.75 8.77
CA TYR A 197 5.82 7.71 9.52
C TYR A 197 4.83 6.75 8.90
N ILE A 198 3.96 6.21 9.75
CA ILE A 198 2.76 5.50 9.31
C ILE A 198 1.55 6.25 9.84
N TRP A 199 0.72 6.73 8.93
CA TRP A 199 -0.57 7.33 9.27
C TRP A 199 -1.69 6.41 8.79
N VAL A 200 -2.90 6.66 9.25
CA VAL A 200 -4.09 5.89 8.91
C VAL A 200 -5.13 6.83 8.34
N ALA A 201 -5.66 6.49 7.18
CA ALA A 201 -6.75 7.20 6.54
C ALA A 201 -8.05 6.41 6.62
N ASP A 202 -9.12 7.12 6.94
CA ASP A 202 -10.49 6.65 6.83
C ASP A 202 -11.15 7.40 5.67
N GLU A 203 -11.27 6.70 4.55
CA GLU A 203 -11.79 7.19 3.29
C GLU A 203 -13.26 7.60 3.40
N GLU A 204 -14.06 6.91 4.21
CA GLU A 204 -15.48 7.20 4.38
C GLU A 204 -15.71 8.43 5.25
N ARG A 205 -15.01 8.51 6.38
CA ARG A 205 -15.15 9.60 7.36
C ARG A 205 -14.21 10.77 7.07
N LYS A 206 -13.42 10.69 6.01
CA LYS A 206 -12.53 11.74 5.50
C LYS A 206 -11.57 12.31 6.54
N TYR A 207 -10.83 11.45 7.24
CA TYR A 207 -9.76 11.89 8.15
C TYR A 207 -8.48 11.09 8.01
N ILE A 208 -7.39 11.69 8.50
CA ILE A 208 -6.09 11.05 8.69
C ILE A 208 -5.75 11.16 10.17
N ASP A 209 -5.19 10.09 10.73
CA ASP A 209 -4.64 10.07 12.09
C ASP A 209 -3.26 9.41 12.11
N PRO A 210 -2.37 9.81 13.03
CA PRO A 210 -1.06 9.19 13.13
C PRO A 210 -1.20 7.81 13.76
N PHE A 211 -0.52 6.82 13.18
CA PHE A 211 -0.37 5.50 13.80
C PHE A 211 1.02 5.34 14.42
N ILE A 212 2.07 5.64 13.64
CA ILE A 212 3.46 5.73 14.11
C ILE A 212 4.06 7.06 13.61
N GLY A 213 4.47 7.90 14.57
CA GLY A 213 5.18 9.14 14.29
C GLY A 213 4.30 10.33 13.92
N TYR A 214 4.90 11.52 14.00
CA TYR A 214 4.25 12.80 13.72
C TYR A 214 5.18 13.64 12.83
N PRO A 215 4.63 14.47 11.92
CA PRO A 215 5.45 15.34 11.09
C PRO A 215 6.18 16.39 11.93
N LYS A 216 7.33 16.89 11.49
CA LYS A 216 8.05 17.97 12.20
C LYS A 216 7.29 19.29 12.19
N ASP A 217 6.43 19.54 11.19
CA ASP A 217 5.57 20.72 11.18
C ASP A 217 4.39 20.56 12.16
N VAL A 218 4.53 21.17 13.33
CA VAL A 218 3.51 21.19 14.40
C VAL A 218 2.16 21.76 13.92
N LYS A 219 2.12 22.55 12.84
CA LYS A 219 0.84 23.03 12.29
C LYS A 219 0.00 21.88 11.72
N LEU A 220 0.65 20.85 11.16
CA LEU A 220 -0.03 19.67 10.64
C LEU A 220 -0.65 18.82 11.75
N TRP A 221 -0.15 18.92 13.00
CA TRP A 221 -0.68 18.13 14.12
C TRP A 221 -2.14 18.45 14.43
N LYS A 222 -2.55 19.70 14.19
CA LYS A 222 -3.93 20.16 14.40
C LYS A 222 -4.90 19.64 13.34
N LYS A 223 -4.39 19.10 12.22
CA LYS A 223 -5.19 18.55 11.12
C LYS A 223 -5.46 17.05 11.28
N PHE A 224 -4.76 16.37 12.18
CA PHE A 224 -5.16 15.04 12.61
C PHE A 224 -6.45 15.10 13.42
N LYS A 225 -7.32 14.10 13.26
CA LYS A 225 -8.63 14.07 13.93
C LYS A 225 -8.49 13.85 15.44
N ASN A 226 -7.59 12.96 15.87
CA ASN A 226 -7.34 12.69 17.28
C ASN A 226 -5.84 12.46 17.59
N PRO A 227 -5.03 13.54 17.58
CA PRO A 227 -3.59 13.44 17.82
C PRO A 227 -3.24 12.92 19.22
N LYS A 228 -4.14 13.00 20.21
CA LYS A 228 -3.89 12.51 21.58
C LYS A 228 -4.20 11.02 21.73
N ALA A 229 -5.24 10.51 21.06
CA ALA A 229 -5.58 9.08 21.13
C ALA A 229 -4.49 8.21 20.52
N ALA A 230 -3.85 8.62 19.42
CA ALA A 230 -2.73 7.89 18.82
C ALA A 230 -1.56 7.66 19.81
N SER A 231 -1.21 8.68 20.60
CA SER A 231 -0.18 8.57 21.64
C SER A 231 -0.56 7.59 22.76
N ILE A 232 -1.84 7.61 23.17
CA ILE A 232 -2.39 6.69 24.19
C ILE A 232 -2.51 5.26 23.67
N VAL A 233 -2.88 5.07 22.40
CA VAL A 233 -2.96 3.76 21.74
C VAL A 233 -1.55 3.15 21.65
N ASN A 234 -0.54 3.94 21.31
CA ASN A 234 0.87 3.51 21.28
C ASN A 234 1.37 3.07 22.66
N SER A 235 0.96 3.73 23.75
CA SER A 235 1.30 3.29 25.11
C SER A 235 0.52 2.04 25.56
N LEU A 236 -0.76 1.94 25.22
CA LEU A 236 -1.61 0.78 25.55
C LEU A 236 -1.20 -0.49 24.79
N TRP A 237 -0.75 -0.36 23.54
CA TRP A 237 -0.31 -1.50 22.74
C TRP A 237 1.03 -2.07 23.20
N ARG A 238 1.89 -1.26 23.85
CA ARG A 238 3.08 -1.78 24.52
C ARG A 238 2.70 -2.70 25.70
N VAL A 239 1.75 -2.28 26.53
CA VAL A 239 1.33 -3.03 27.72
C VAL A 239 0.61 -4.33 27.34
N LYS A 240 -0.34 -4.28 26.39
CA LYS A 240 -1.10 -5.49 26.00
C LYS A 240 -0.29 -6.51 25.21
N VAL A 241 0.82 -6.13 24.58
CA VAL A 241 1.67 -7.08 23.83
C VAL A 241 2.62 -7.84 24.77
N GLU A 242 3.03 -7.25 25.89
CA GLU A 242 3.80 -7.93 26.94
C GLU A 242 2.98 -9.01 27.69
N GLU A 243 1.65 -8.89 27.73
CA GLU A 243 0.75 -9.84 28.41
C GLU A 243 0.30 -11.03 27.53
N ILE A 244 0.79 -11.14 26.28
CA ILE A 244 0.47 -12.24 25.34
C ILE A 244 1.74 -13.06 25.03
N ASP A 245 2.65 -13.15 26.00
CA ASP A 245 3.78 -14.10 25.99
C ASP A 245 3.55 -15.22 27.03
#